data_AF-A0A9X3UGF7-F1
#
_entry.id   AF-A0A9X3UGF7-F1
#
_cell.length_a   1.000
_cell.length_b   1.000
_cell.length_c   1.000
_cell.angle_alpha   90.00
_cell.angle_beta   90.00
_cell.angle_gamma   90.00
#
_symmetry.space_group_name_H-M   'P 1'
#
loop_
_entity.id
_entity.type
_entity.pdbx_description
1 polymer ?
#
loop_
_entity_poly.entity_id
_entity_poly.type
_entity_poly.pdbx_seq_one_letter_code
_entity_poly.pdbx_strand_id
1 'polypeptide(L)'
;MKRVVLAACIVLVSFPALAIERYNIQNMSCSAVQQAVDRDGAAILRWSSKRNPQLTLYDRFVKNSLFCDKGKFPQRAYVPTSDTASCMVRKCVNPTFDRSNN
;
A
#
# COMPACT_ATOMS: atom_id res chain seq x y z
N MET A 1 -39.14 -24.23 6.77
CA MET A 1 -38.37 -23.78 7.96
C MET A 1 -36.87 -24.04 7.81
N LYS A 2 -36.39 -25.28 7.62
CA LYS A 2 -34.93 -25.58 7.48
C LYS A 2 -34.21 -24.97 6.27
N ARG A 3 -34.87 -24.81 5.12
CA ARG A 3 -34.25 -24.29 3.89
C ARG A 3 -33.96 -22.79 3.92
N VAL A 4 -34.75 -22.02 4.69
CA VAL A 4 -34.57 -20.57 4.84
C VAL A 4 -33.34 -20.26 5.69
N VAL A 5 -33.05 -21.10 6.70
CA VAL A 5 -31.85 -20.97 7.53
C VAL A 5 -30.57 -21.21 6.72
N LEU A 6 -30.59 -22.14 5.76
CA LEU A 6 -29.41 -22.46 4.94
C LEU A 6 -29.07 -21.35 3.92
N ALA A 7 -30.08 -20.63 3.42
CA ALA A 7 -29.88 -19.50 2.50
C ALA A 7 -29.36 -18.24 3.22
N ALA A 8 -29.64 -18.06 4.50
CA ALA A 8 -29.20 -16.91 5.27
C ALA A 8 -27.69 -16.91 5.57
N CYS A 9 -27.02 -18.07 5.58
CA CYS A 9 -25.59 -18.17 5.91
C CYS A 9 -24.63 -17.67 4.82
N ILE A 10 -25.08 -17.46 3.58
CA ILE A 10 -24.19 -17.15 2.45
C ILE A 10 -23.93 -15.63 2.30
N VAL A 11 -24.66 -14.76 3.02
CA VAL A 11 -24.71 -13.31 2.74
C VAL A 11 -23.67 -12.47 3.50
N LEU A 12 -22.76 -13.07 4.28
CA LEU A 12 -21.84 -12.31 5.16
C LEU A 12 -20.37 -12.28 4.73
N VAL A 13 -20.02 -12.72 3.51
CA VAL A 13 -18.63 -12.61 3.05
C VAL A 13 -18.39 -11.20 2.51
N SER A 14 -17.94 -10.29 3.37
CA SER A 14 -17.39 -9.01 2.91
C SER A 14 -16.02 -9.27 2.28
N PHE A 15 -15.98 -9.26 0.94
CA PHE A 15 -14.70 -9.18 0.24
C PHE A 15 -14.16 -7.76 0.42
N PRO A 16 -12.87 -7.59 0.75
CA PRO A 16 -12.27 -6.27 0.69
C PRO A 16 -12.48 -5.74 -0.73
N ALA A 17 -13.10 -4.57 -0.85
CA ALA A 17 -13.17 -3.88 -2.12
C ALA A 17 -11.72 -3.72 -2.59
N LEU A 18 -11.36 -4.34 -3.71
CA LEU A 18 -10.02 -4.23 -4.31
C LEU A 18 -9.80 -2.83 -4.93
N ALA A 19 -10.38 -1.79 -4.33
CA ALA A 19 -10.13 -0.40 -4.66
C ALA A 19 -8.79 -0.02 -4.04
N ILE A 20 -7.81 0.28 -4.89
CA ILE A 20 -6.52 0.79 -4.42
C ILE A 20 -6.71 2.26 -4.04
N GLU A 21 -6.72 2.52 -2.74
CA GLU A 21 -6.84 3.87 -2.20
C GLU A 21 -5.61 4.72 -2.52
N ARG A 22 -5.85 6.03 -2.64
CA ARG A 22 -4.81 7.01 -2.99
C ARG A 22 -4.69 8.06 -1.90
N TYR A 23 -3.49 8.22 -1.35
CA TYR A 23 -3.21 9.19 -0.29
C TYR A 23 -2.23 10.25 -0.74
N ASN A 24 -2.55 11.52 -0.48
CA ASN A 24 -1.53 12.58 -0.49
C ASN A 24 -0.88 12.62 0.90
N ILE A 25 0.36 12.14 0.99
CA ILE A 25 1.03 11.91 2.27
C ILE A 25 1.84 13.11 2.78
N GLN A 26 1.83 14.24 2.05
CA GLN A 26 2.59 15.44 2.44
C GLN A 26 2.25 15.93 3.85
N ASN A 27 0.99 15.79 4.25
CA ASN A 27 0.48 16.25 5.54
C ASN A 27 0.18 15.10 6.52
N MET A 28 0.54 13.86 6.17
CA MET A 28 0.34 12.68 7.02
C MET A 28 1.61 12.38 7.79
N SER A 29 1.48 11.91 9.04
CA SER A 29 2.60 11.34 9.79
C SER A 29 3.01 9.97 9.25
N CYS A 30 4.22 9.51 9.55
CA CYS A 30 4.69 8.19 9.14
C CYS A 30 3.80 7.08 9.70
N SER A 31 3.37 7.20 10.95
CA SER A 31 2.43 6.25 11.56
C SER A 31 1.09 6.19 10.82
N ALA A 32 0.54 7.36 10.41
CA ALA A 32 -0.71 7.42 9.67
C ALA A 32 -0.57 6.80 8.27
N VAL A 33 0.56 7.03 7.59
CA VAL A 33 0.85 6.40 6.29
C VAL A 33 0.96 4.89 6.41
N GLN A 34 1.69 4.39 7.40
CA GLN A 34 1.84 2.95 7.64
C GLN A 34 0.48 2.30 7.97
N GLN A 35 -0.32 2.94 8.84
CA GLN A 35 -1.66 2.46 9.17
C GLN A 35 -2.59 2.43 7.94
N ALA A 36 -2.52 3.44 7.07
CA ALA A 36 -3.29 3.45 5.83
C ALA A 36 -2.93 2.27 4.92
N VAL A 37 -1.63 2.02 4.70
CA VAL A 37 -1.16 0.86 3.91
C VAL A 37 -1.52 -0.46 4.59
N ASP A 38 -1.45 -0.56 5.91
CA ASP A 38 -1.74 -1.79 6.66
C ASP A 38 -3.23 -2.13 6.71
N ARG A 39 -4.09 -1.11 6.74
CA ARG A 39 -5.55 -1.25 6.71
C ARG A 39 -6.03 -1.64 5.32
N ASP A 40 -5.53 -0.98 4.29
CA ASP A 40 -5.99 -1.17 2.91
C ASP A 40 -5.25 -2.33 2.22
N GLY A 41 -4.13 -2.79 2.81
CA GLY A 41 -3.28 -3.84 2.29
C GLY A 41 -2.38 -3.40 1.14
N ALA A 42 -2.88 -2.54 0.25
CA ALA A 42 -2.11 -1.82 -0.76
C ALA A 42 -2.69 -0.42 -1.00
N ALA A 43 -1.82 0.58 -1.14
CA ALA A 43 -2.21 1.96 -1.40
C ALA A 43 -1.24 2.67 -2.35
N ILE A 44 -1.74 3.64 -3.12
CA ILE A 44 -0.91 4.56 -3.89
C ILE A 44 -0.62 5.78 -3.01
N LEU A 45 0.64 5.98 -2.69
CA LEU A 45 1.07 7.17 -1.95
C LEU A 45 1.53 8.22 -2.95
N ARG A 46 1.16 9.49 -2.73
CA ARG A 46 1.55 10.64 -3.55
C ARG A 46 2.24 11.68 -2.68
N TRP A 47 3.35 12.22 -3.15
CA TRP A 47 4.09 13.27 -2.44
C TRP A 47 4.80 14.19 -3.43
N SER A 48 5.20 15.39 -2.97
CA SER A 48 6.00 16.29 -3.80
C SER A 48 7.46 15.88 -3.79
N SER A 49 8.12 15.93 -4.94
CA SER A 49 9.55 15.71 -5.02
C SER A 49 10.30 16.81 -4.25
N LYS A 50 11.23 16.39 -3.39
CA LYS A 50 12.15 17.32 -2.69
C LYS A 50 13.09 18.06 -3.65
N ARG A 51 13.39 17.47 -4.81
CA ARG A 51 14.30 18.06 -5.81
C ARG A 51 13.57 19.00 -6.77
N ASN A 52 12.32 18.71 -7.08
CA ASN A 52 11.49 19.52 -7.97
C ASN A 52 10.06 19.61 -7.41
N PRO A 53 9.69 20.68 -6.68
CA PRO A 53 8.37 20.81 -6.06
C PRO A 53 7.18 20.77 -7.04
N GLN A 54 7.41 21.04 -8.32
CA GLN A 54 6.38 20.95 -9.37
C GLN A 54 6.08 19.49 -9.77
N LEU A 55 6.95 18.55 -9.40
CA LEU A 55 6.79 17.13 -9.69
C LEU A 55 6.12 16.41 -8.53
N THR A 56 4.93 15.88 -8.78
CA THR A 56 4.26 14.92 -7.88
C THR A 56 4.78 13.52 -8.16
N LEU A 57 5.44 12.92 -7.18
CA LEU A 57 5.84 11.53 -7.19
C LEU A 57 4.71 10.66 -6.64
N TYR A 58 4.64 9.42 -7.13
CA TYR A 58 3.73 8.43 -6.61
C TYR A 58 4.28 7.02 -6.87
N ASP A 59 3.96 6.09 -5.98
CA ASP A 59 4.26 4.67 -6.14
C ASP A 59 3.22 3.85 -5.37
N ARG A 60 3.13 2.55 -5.66
CA ARG A 60 2.25 1.60 -4.96
C ARG A 60 3.01 0.91 -3.85
N PHE A 61 2.47 1.00 -2.64
CA PHE A 61 3.03 0.38 -1.45
C PHE A 61 2.07 -0.68 -0.91
N VAL A 62 2.64 -1.69 -0.26
CA VAL A 62 1.94 -2.88 0.20
C VAL A 62 2.27 -3.20 1.65
N LYS A 63 1.32 -3.82 2.33
CA LYS A 63 1.49 -4.35 3.69
C LYS A 63 2.53 -5.48 3.72
N ASN A 64 2.35 -6.48 2.86
CA ASN A 64 3.16 -7.69 2.82
C ASN A 64 3.11 -8.37 1.43
N SER A 65 3.73 -9.54 1.31
CA SER A 65 3.86 -10.29 0.05
C SER A 65 2.53 -10.77 -0.53
N LEU A 66 1.46 -10.90 0.26
CA LEU A 66 0.13 -11.30 -0.22
C LEU A 66 -0.46 -10.27 -1.19
N PHE A 67 0.00 -9.02 -1.13
CA PHE A 67 -0.46 -7.93 -1.98
C PHE A 67 0.48 -7.64 -3.16
N CYS A 68 1.50 -8.49 -3.35
CA CYS A 68 2.36 -8.48 -4.52
C CYS A 68 1.85 -9.42 -5.59
N ASP A 69 2.08 -9.06 -6.86
CA ASP A 69 1.82 -9.96 -7.97
C ASP A 69 2.68 -11.22 -7.87
N LYS A 70 2.23 -12.31 -8.50
CA LYS A 70 2.98 -13.57 -8.55
C LYS A 70 4.42 -13.32 -9.04
N GLY A 71 5.39 -13.87 -8.31
CA GLY A 71 6.81 -13.72 -8.62
C GLY A 71 7.45 -12.42 -8.14
N LYS A 72 6.69 -11.50 -7.53
CA LYS A 72 7.24 -10.30 -6.87
C LYS A 72 7.32 -10.49 -5.36
N PHE A 73 8.21 -9.75 -4.71
CA PHE A 73 8.34 -9.74 -3.26
C PHE A 73 8.40 -8.30 -2.71
N PRO A 74 7.99 -8.08 -1.45
CA PRO A 74 8.01 -6.75 -0.87
C PRO A 74 9.44 -6.37 -0.43
N GLN A 75 9.94 -5.24 -0.93
CA GLN A 75 11.20 -4.64 -0.52
C GLN A 75 10.93 -3.33 0.23
N ARG A 76 11.78 -3.02 1.21
CA ARG A 76 11.70 -1.75 1.95
C ARG A 76 11.94 -0.58 0.99
N ALA A 77 11.13 0.46 1.15
CA ALA A 77 11.25 1.72 0.46
C ALA A 77 10.97 2.85 1.45
N TYR A 78 11.33 4.07 1.08
CA TYR A 78 11.24 5.22 1.96
C TYR A 78 10.54 6.38 1.27
N VAL A 79 9.57 6.95 1.97
CA VAL A 79 8.81 8.11 1.51
C VAL A 79 8.91 9.25 2.53
N PRO A 80 8.89 10.52 2.08
CA PRO A 80 8.82 11.65 3.00
C PRO A 80 7.39 11.86 3.51
N THR A 81 7.25 12.05 4.81
CA THR A 81 6.01 12.38 5.52
C THR A 81 6.17 13.70 6.27
N SER A 82 5.12 14.19 6.92
CA SER A 82 5.14 15.50 7.60
C SER A 82 6.10 15.53 8.81
N ASP A 83 6.32 14.39 9.44
CA ASP A 83 7.10 14.20 10.66
C ASP A 83 8.50 13.58 10.43
N THR A 84 8.72 12.92 9.30
CA THR A 84 10.03 12.32 8.97
C THR A 84 10.32 12.32 7.47
N ALA A 85 11.60 12.54 7.15
CA ALA A 85 12.08 12.50 5.78
C ALA A 85 12.14 11.09 5.17
N SER A 86 12.08 10.03 6.00
CA SER A 86 12.38 8.65 5.61
C SER A 86 11.44 7.66 6.33
N CYS A 87 10.14 7.76 6.05
CA CYS A 87 9.17 6.80 6.57
C CYS A 87 9.30 5.46 5.83
N MET A 88 9.50 4.37 6.58
CA MET A 88 9.66 3.03 6.01
C MET A 88 8.30 2.46 5.59
N VAL A 89 8.23 2.07 4.32
CA VAL A 89 7.10 1.38 3.67
C VAL A 89 7.65 0.23 2.83
N ARG A 90 6.78 -0.58 2.21
CA ARG A 90 7.21 -1.67 1.32
C ARG A 90 6.59 -1.53 -0.04
N LYS A 91 7.35 -1.82 -1.09
CA LYS A 91 6.84 -1.91 -2.47
C LYS A 91 7.25 -3.23 -3.09
N CYS A 92 6.45 -3.71 -4.04
CA CYS A 92 6.74 -4.97 -4.72
C CYS A 92 7.81 -4.77 -5.78
N VAL A 93 8.81 -5.63 -5.78
CA VAL A 93 9.91 -5.62 -6.76
C VAL A 93 10.01 -6.98 -7.46
N ASN A 94 10.63 -6.97 -8.64
CA ASN A 94 10.92 -8.18 -9.39
C ASN A 94 12.29 -8.76 -8.92
N PRO A 95 12.41 -10.07 -8.70
CA PRO A 95 13.65 -10.72 -8.25
C PRO A 95 14.83 -10.59 -9.20
N THR A 96 14.58 -10.33 -10.48
CA THR A 96 15.64 -10.18 -11.48
C THR A 96 16.19 -8.76 -11.62
N PHE A 97 15.62 -7.75 -10.92
CA PHE A 97 15.96 -6.33 -11.11
C PHE A 97 16.52 -5.64 -9.85
N ASP A 98 16.82 -6.35 -8.76
CA ASP A 98 17.50 -5.77 -7.58
C ASP A 98 19.03 -5.84 -7.70
N ARG A 99 19.56 -5.32 -8.82
CA ARG A 99 21.01 -5.25 -9.12
C ARG A 99 21.45 -3.82 -9.44
N SER A 100 20.87 -2.83 -8.75
CA SER A 100 21.24 -1.42 -8.90
C SER A 100 21.24 -0.71 -7.55
N ASN A 101 22.01 -1.23 -6.59
CA ASN A 101 22.48 -0.44 -5.44
C ASN A 101 23.74 -1.10 -4.83
N ASN A 102 24.84 -1.08 -5.60
CA ASN A 102 26.20 -1.16 -5.06
C ASN A 102 27.00 0.03 -5.60
#